data_AF-A0A9Q3MGU3-F1
#
_entry.id   AF-A0A9Q3MGU3-F1
#
_cell.length_a   1.000
_cell.length_b   1.000
_cell.length_c   1.000
_cell.angle_alpha   90.00
_cell.angle_beta   90.00
_cell.angle_gamma   90.00
#
_symmetry.space_group_name_H-M   'P 1'
#
loop_
_entity.id
_entity.type
_entity.pdbx_description
1 polymer ?
#
loop_
_entity_poly.entity_id
_entity_poly.type
_entity_poly.pdbx_seq_one_letter_code
_entity_poly.pdbx_strand_id
1 'polypeptide(L)'
;MRNLIVKIAAAALLVLGPAVAQAAEGYSTANVNMRAGPSTRYPAVAVIPAGSSVEIRGCLSNVNWCDVEFYGGRGWVSGQYVQAVYGQRRVYVGPEYYRPLGIPLVTFSVGNYWDRYYRHRDFYRERDRWSRGPDYYYRNRDRDYYYRDRDRDYRDRDYRAREYRERNRDWRDDDRREEVRRPERRETDTNFRDLPQFRGGKADTYNRPDPRASPFVCRPGDPKCD
;
A
#
# COMPACT_ATOMS: atom_id res chain seq x y z
N MET A 1 -72.20 43.40 -14.95
CA MET A 1 -72.04 42.16 -14.16
C MET A 1 -71.06 41.27 -14.92
N ARG A 2 -69.75 41.50 -14.94
CA ARG A 2 -68.75 41.44 -13.85
C ARG A 2 -68.77 40.07 -13.15
N ASN A 3 -67.79 39.23 -13.53
CA ASN A 3 -67.20 38.12 -12.79
C ASN A 3 -67.91 36.75 -12.87
N LEU A 4 -67.68 35.99 -13.96
CA LEU A 4 -67.94 34.55 -13.97
C LEU A 4 -66.84 33.71 -14.65
N ILE A 5 -65.64 34.28 -14.85
CA ILE A 5 -64.49 33.55 -15.46
C ILE A 5 -63.50 33.00 -14.41
N VAL A 6 -63.63 33.33 -13.12
CA VAL A 6 -62.57 33.03 -12.13
C VAL A 6 -63.07 32.13 -11.00
N LYS A 7 -63.46 30.87 -11.26
CA LYS A 7 -63.68 29.88 -10.19
C LYS A 7 -63.46 28.40 -10.58
N ILE A 8 -62.41 28.07 -11.35
CA ILE A 8 -61.80 26.71 -11.29
C ILE A 8 -60.29 26.86 -11.44
N ALA A 9 -59.65 27.39 -10.40
CA ALA A 9 -58.20 27.45 -10.29
C ALA A 9 -57.81 27.12 -8.85
N ALA A 10 -58.07 25.89 -8.40
CA ALA A 10 -57.55 25.38 -7.14
C ALA A 10 -57.79 23.86 -7.05
N ALA A 11 -56.83 23.07 -7.52
CA ALA A 11 -56.43 21.77 -6.93
C ALA A 11 -55.55 20.98 -7.91
N ALA A 12 -54.41 21.55 -8.29
CA ALA A 12 -53.26 20.77 -8.73
C ALA A 12 -52.09 21.13 -7.82
N LEU A 13 -52.22 20.82 -6.52
CA LEU A 13 -51.04 20.68 -5.68
C LEU A 13 -50.28 19.46 -6.23
N LEU A 14 -49.27 19.72 -7.06
CA LEU A 14 -48.21 18.76 -7.32
C LEU A 14 -47.59 18.38 -5.98
N VAL A 15 -47.94 17.19 -5.47
CA VAL A 15 -47.28 16.59 -4.33
C VAL A 15 -45.85 16.29 -4.74
N LEU A 16 -44.95 17.24 -4.52
CA LEU A 16 -43.51 17.01 -4.46
C LEU A 16 -43.23 16.21 -3.17
N GLY A 17 -43.56 14.91 -3.19
CA GLY A 17 -43.14 14.00 -2.14
C GLY A 17 -41.61 13.92 -2.12
N PRO A 18 -40.99 13.75 -0.93
CA PRO A 18 -39.54 13.56 -0.87
C PRO A 18 -39.18 12.34 -1.73
N ALA A 19 -38.22 12.51 -2.64
CA ALA A 19 -37.64 11.39 -3.37
C ALA A 19 -37.04 10.43 -2.34
N VAL A 20 -37.69 9.29 -2.15
CA VAL A 20 -37.18 8.23 -1.27
C VAL A 20 -35.83 7.81 -1.87
N ALA A 21 -34.75 7.90 -1.09
CA ALA A 21 -33.45 7.40 -1.51
C ALA A 21 -33.59 5.90 -1.79
N GLN A 22 -33.57 5.52 -3.07
CA GLN A 22 -33.67 4.11 -3.44
C GLN A 22 -32.34 3.43 -3.15
N ALA A 23 -32.39 2.35 -2.37
CA ALA A 23 -31.27 1.44 -2.23
C ALA A 23 -31.42 0.32 -3.27
N ALA A 24 -30.33 -0.04 -3.93
CA ALA A 24 -30.33 -1.14 -4.88
C ALA A 24 -30.14 -2.46 -4.13
N GLU A 25 -30.91 -3.50 -4.47
CA GLU A 25 -30.68 -4.83 -3.92
C GLU A 25 -29.41 -5.46 -4.53
N GLY A 26 -28.61 -6.09 -3.68
CA GLY A 26 -27.42 -6.82 -4.10
C GLY A 26 -27.21 -8.12 -3.32
N TYR A 27 -26.24 -8.90 -3.77
CA TYR A 27 -25.85 -10.17 -3.16
C TYR A 27 -24.34 -10.23 -3.00
N SER A 28 -23.85 -10.70 -1.87
CA SER A 28 -22.43 -10.99 -1.68
C SER A 28 -22.01 -12.18 -2.55
N THR A 29 -20.81 -12.13 -3.12
CA THR A 29 -20.25 -13.22 -3.94
C THR A 29 -19.28 -14.11 -3.17
N ALA A 30 -18.86 -13.67 -1.97
CA ALA A 30 -17.94 -14.37 -1.09
C ALA A 30 -18.22 -14.00 0.37
N ASN A 31 -17.57 -14.69 1.31
CA ASN A 31 -17.49 -14.27 2.70
C ASN A 31 -16.67 -12.97 2.77
N VAL A 32 -17.35 -11.83 2.88
CA VAL A 32 -16.71 -10.52 2.74
C VAL A 32 -16.80 -9.71 4.02
N ASN A 33 -15.68 -9.06 4.37
CA ASN A 33 -15.64 -8.14 5.50
C ASN A 33 -16.36 -6.84 5.14
N MET A 34 -17.45 -6.54 5.84
CA MET A 34 -18.05 -5.21 5.88
C MET A 34 -17.24 -4.34 6.85
N ARG A 35 -16.87 -3.13 6.43
CA ARG A 35 -15.89 -2.29 7.13
C ARG A 35 -16.47 -0.95 7.54
N ALA A 36 -15.82 -0.32 8.53
CA ALA A 36 -16.18 1.00 9.01
C ALA A 36 -15.86 2.14 8.02
N GLY A 37 -15.22 1.85 6.88
CA GLY A 37 -14.90 2.82 5.83
C GLY A 37 -14.40 2.15 4.54
N PRO A 38 -14.23 2.93 3.46
CA PRO A 38 -13.95 2.46 2.09
C PRO A 38 -12.46 2.09 1.88
N SER A 39 -11.92 1.21 2.72
CA SER A 39 -10.56 0.68 2.61
C SER A 39 -10.42 -0.59 3.45
N THR A 40 -9.54 -1.49 3.02
CA THR A 40 -9.20 -2.72 3.76
C THR A 40 -8.51 -2.45 5.10
N ARG A 41 -8.03 -1.23 5.32
CA ARG A 41 -7.38 -0.81 6.57
C ARG A 41 -8.38 -0.44 7.66
N TYR A 42 -9.60 -0.04 7.31
CA TYR A 42 -10.63 0.27 8.32
C TYR A 42 -11.05 -0.99 9.08
N PRO A 43 -11.45 -0.85 10.36
CA PRO A 43 -11.97 -1.96 11.16
C PRO A 43 -13.10 -2.71 10.45
N ALA A 44 -13.06 -4.04 10.51
CA ALA A 44 -14.21 -4.85 10.10
C ALA A 44 -15.31 -4.73 11.16
N VAL A 45 -16.55 -4.54 10.71
CA VAL A 45 -17.74 -4.39 11.57
C VAL A 45 -18.65 -5.61 11.51
N ALA A 46 -18.60 -6.36 10.42
CA ALA A 46 -19.26 -7.65 10.25
C ALA A 46 -18.60 -8.46 9.13
N VAL A 47 -18.92 -9.76 9.08
CA VAL A 47 -18.68 -10.61 7.91
C VAL A 47 -20.03 -10.91 7.28
N ILE A 48 -20.15 -10.64 5.98
CA ILE A 48 -21.33 -10.96 5.19
C ILE A 48 -21.06 -12.32 4.53
N PRO A 49 -21.81 -13.38 4.86
CA PRO A 49 -21.63 -14.69 4.23
C PRO A 49 -21.92 -14.62 2.73
N ALA A 50 -21.26 -15.47 1.93
CA ALA A 50 -21.51 -15.56 0.49
C ALA A 50 -22.99 -15.85 0.17
N GLY A 51 -23.54 -15.21 -0.87
CA GLY A 51 -24.92 -15.37 -1.31
C GLY A 51 -25.95 -14.58 -0.48
N SER A 52 -25.54 -13.89 0.58
CA SER A 52 -26.44 -13.08 1.41
C SER A 52 -26.93 -11.85 0.65
N SER A 53 -28.20 -11.50 0.84
CA SER A 53 -28.76 -10.24 0.35
C SER A 53 -28.24 -9.05 1.16
N VAL A 54 -28.00 -7.94 0.47
CA VAL A 54 -27.55 -6.66 1.03
C VAL A 54 -28.29 -5.52 0.33
N GLU A 55 -28.52 -4.42 1.04
CA GLU A 55 -29.04 -3.19 0.43
C GLU A 55 -27.89 -2.23 0.13
N ILE A 56 -27.67 -1.89 -1.13
CA ILE A 56 -26.66 -0.93 -1.56
C ILE A 56 -27.23 0.48 -1.40
N ARG A 57 -26.76 1.20 -0.39
CA ARG A 57 -27.17 2.59 -0.09
C ARG A 57 -26.48 3.62 -0.98
N GLY A 58 -25.34 3.27 -1.57
CA GLY A 58 -24.60 4.10 -2.52
C GLY A 58 -23.16 3.64 -2.69
N CYS A 59 -22.47 4.13 -3.72
CA CYS A 59 -21.05 3.82 -3.94
C CYS A 59 -20.21 5.08 -4.15
N LEU A 60 -18.91 4.99 -3.90
CA LEU A 60 -17.98 6.09 -4.17
C LEU A 60 -17.68 6.19 -5.67
N SER A 61 -17.49 7.40 -6.17
CA SER A 61 -17.16 7.65 -7.59
C SER A 61 -15.72 7.36 -7.95
N ASN A 62 -14.79 7.49 -7.00
CA ASN A 62 -13.34 7.42 -7.23
C ASN A 62 -12.74 6.04 -6.94
N VAL A 63 -13.41 5.20 -6.15
CA VAL A 63 -12.97 3.86 -5.78
C VAL A 63 -14.16 2.92 -5.71
N ASN A 64 -13.99 1.65 -6.08
CA ASN A 64 -15.09 0.68 -6.10
C ASN A 64 -15.41 0.15 -4.69
N TRP A 65 -15.96 1.04 -3.86
CA TRP A 65 -16.48 0.77 -2.52
C TRP A 65 -17.92 1.24 -2.43
N CYS A 66 -18.76 0.38 -1.89
CA CYS A 66 -20.18 0.60 -1.72
C CYS A 66 -20.56 0.53 -0.25
N ASP A 67 -21.35 1.51 0.15
CA ASP A 67 -22.01 1.58 1.43
C ASP A 67 -23.25 0.67 1.37
N VAL A 68 -23.28 -0.33 2.23
CA VAL A 68 -24.30 -1.37 2.25
C VAL A 68 -24.94 -1.47 3.63
N GLU A 69 -26.14 -2.03 3.65
CA GLU A 69 -26.82 -2.45 4.85
C GLU A 69 -27.00 -3.97 4.86
N PHE A 70 -26.68 -4.58 6.01
CA PHE A 70 -26.76 -6.01 6.22
C PHE A 70 -27.16 -6.29 7.67
N TYR A 71 -28.27 -7.01 7.88
CA TYR A 71 -28.85 -7.29 9.21
C TYR A 71 -29.00 -6.05 10.10
N GLY A 72 -29.47 -4.93 9.52
CA GLY A 72 -29.63 -3.65 10.23
C GLY A 72 -28.31 -2.93 10.57
N GLY A 73 -27.16 -3.53 10.24
CA GLY A 73 -25.85 -2.92 10.34
C GLY A 73 -25.50 -2.18 9.06
N ARG A 74 -24.89 -1.00 9.21
CA ARG A 74 -24.36 -0.19 8.11
C ARG A 74 -22.86 -0.37 7.96
N GLY A 75 -22.33 -0.39 6.75
CA GLY A 75 -20.88 -0.42 6.52
C GLY A 75 -20.48 -0.44 5.05
N TRP A 76 -19.18 -0.57 4.80
CA TRP A 76 -18.59 -0.49 3.46
C TRP A 76 -18.05 -1.84 2.99
N VAL A 77 -18.34 -2.20 1.75
CA VAL A 77 -17.85 -3.42 1.07
C VAL A 77 -17.28 -3.03 -0.29
N SER A 78 -16.26 -3.73 -0.76
CA SER A 78 -15.78 -3.51 -2.13
C SER A 78 -16.81 -4.03 -3.13
N GLY A 79 -17.15 -3.23 -4.15
CA GLY A 79 -18.14 -3.63 -5.16
C GLY A 79 -17.74 -4.88 -5.96
N GLN A 80 -16.45 -5.23 -5.96
CA GLN A 80 -15.96 -6.50 -6.53
C GLN A 80 -16.57 -7.75 -5.86
N TYR A 81 -17.07 -7.63 -4.63
CA TYR A 81 -17.70 -8.73 -3.89
C TYR A 81 -19.22 -8.62 -3.80
N VAL A 82 -19.82 -7.70 -4.57
CA VAL A 82 -21.27 -7.48 -4.58
C VAL A 82 -21.77 -7.60 -6.02
N GLN A 83 -22.85 -8.33 -6.22
CA GLN A 83 -23.57 -8.37 -7.48
C GLN A 83 -24.96 -7.78 -7.32
N ALA A 84 -25.41 -7.01 -8.31
CA ALA A 84 -26.78 -6.52 -8.40
C ALA A 84 -27.49 -7.17 -9.60
N VAL A 85 -28.82 -7.21 -9.55
CA VAL A 85 -29.63 -7.69 -10.67
C VAL A 85 -29.80 -6.56 -11.68
N TYR A 86 -29.34 -6.79 -12.91
CA TYR A 86 -29.53 -5.88 -14.03
C TYR A 86 -30.20 -6.64 -15.19
N GLY A 87 -31.47 -6.33 -15.45
CA GLY A 87 -32.30 -7.13 -16.36
C GLY A 87 -32.47 -8.56 -15.83
N GLN A 88 -32.03 -9.56 -16.59
CA GLN A 88 -32.11 -10.99 -16.22
C GLN A 88 -30.75 -11.57 -15.77
N ARG A 89 -29.74 -10.74 -15.51
CA ARG A 89 -28.38 -11.19 -15.14
C ARG A 89 -27.93 -10.55 -13.84
N ARG A 90 -27.06 -11.27 -13.12
CA ARG A 90 -26.28 -10.70 -12.01
C ARG A 90 -25.01 -10.07 -12.58
N VAL A 91 -24.75 -8.83 -12.24
CA VAL A 91 -23.55 -8.09 -12.65
C VAL A 91 -22.79 -7.63 -11.42
N TYR A 92 -21.46 -7.69 -11.47
CA TYR A 92 -20.63 -7.14 -10.41
C TYR A 92 -20.83 -5.63 -10.31
N VAL A 93 -20.92 -5.13 -9.09
CA VAL A 93 -21.11 -3.71 -8.84
C VAL A 93 -19.80 -2.98 -9.11
N GLY A 94 -19.81 -2.15 -10.15
CA GLY A 94 -18.69 -1.31 -10.57
C GLY A 94 -19.18 0.05 -11.09
N PRO A 95 -18.30 1.06 -11.18
CA PRO A 95 -18.66 2.41 -11.59
C PRO A 95 -19.49 2.52 -12.88
N GLU A 96 -19.23 1.63 -13.83
CA GLU A 96 -19.94 1.50 -15.10
C GLU A 96 -21.44 1.16 -14.92
N TYR A 97 -21.79 0.48 -13.83
CA TYR A 97 -23.16 0.02 -13.55
C TYR A 97 -23.89 0.86 -12.50
N TYR A 98 -23.25 1.80 -11.80
CA TYR A 98 -23.92 2.58 -10.75
C TYR A 98 -25.16 3.32 -11.26
N ARG A 99 -25.05 4.06 -12.37
CA ARG A 99 -26.18 4.80 -12.94
C ARG A 99 -27.27 3.87 -13.51
N PRO A 100 -26.97 2.86 -14.34
CA PRO A 100 -27.98 1.91 -14.81
C PRO A 100 -28.72 1.17 -13.69
N LEU A 101 -28.06 0.91 -12.56
CA LEU A 101 -28.63 0.25 -11.39
C LEU A 101 -29.34 1.22 -10.43
N GLY A 102 -29.36 2.54 -10.72
CA GLY A 102 -29.92 3.54 -9.82
C GLY A 102 -29.15 3.72 -8.50
N ILE A 103 -27.91 3.22 -8.42
CA ILE A 103 -27.07 3.35 -7.24
C ILE A 103 -26.53 4.78 -7.15
N PRO A 104 -26.83 5.53 -6.07
CA PRO A 104 -26.36 6.90 -5.93
C PRO A 104 -24.86 6.95 -5.65
N LEU A 105 -24.22 8.01 -6.17
CA LEU A 105 -22.85 8.36 -5.80
C LEU A 105 -22.86 9.06 -4.43
N VAL A 106 -22.10 8.53 -3.50
CA VAL A 106 -21.99 9.05 -2.13
C VAL A 106 -20.58 9.53 -1.83
N THR A 107 -20.42 10.26 -0.73
CA THR A 107 -19.12 10.61 -0.16
C THR A 107 -18.95 9.93 1.20
N PHE A 108 -17.70 9.73 1.59
CA PHE A 108 -17.37 9.20 2.90
C PHE A 108 -16.61 10.24 3.72
N SER A 109 -17.14 10.53 4.90
CA SER A 109 -16.44 11.23 5.96
C SER A 109 -16.49 10.33 7.18
N VAL A 110 -15.31 9.97 7.71
CA VAL A 110 -15.18 9.22 8.96
C VAL A 110 -16.04 9.86 10.02
N GLY A 111 -16.01 11.20 10.09
CA GLY A 111 -16.70 11.92 11.13
C GLY A 111 -18.20 11.70 11.16
N ASN A 112 -18.89 12.18 10.12
CA ASN A 112 -20.34 12.08 10.04
C ASN A 112 -20.84 10.63 10.01
N TYR A 113 -20.10 9.74 9.34
CA TYR A 113 -20.50 8.34 9.20
C TYR A 113 -20.39 7.61 10.54
N TRP A 114 -19.26 7.75 11.25
CA TRP A 114 -19.05 7.06 12.51
C TRP A 114 -19.94 7.62 13.62
N ASP A 115 -20.18 8.93 13.61
CA ASP A 115 -21.12 9.56 14.53
C ASP A 115 -22.54 9.04 14.32
N ARG A 116 -22.91 8.61 13.11
CA ARG A 116 -24.25 8.09 12.86
C ARG A 116 -24.38 6.61 13.20
N TYR A 117 -23.39 5.80 12.84
CA TYR A 117 -23.53 4.34 12.84
C TYR A 117 -22.69 3.61 13.88
N TYR A 118 -21.67 4.25 14.47
CA TYR A 118 -20.65 3.55 15.25
C TYR A 118 -20.31 4.17 16.60
N ARG A 119 -21.10 5.12 17.13
CA ARG A 119 -20.83 5.75 18.45
C ARG A 119 -20.64 4.75 19.60
N HIS A 120 -21.29 3.59 19.49
CA HIS A 120 -21.27 2.53 20.50
C HIS A 120 -20.20 1.46 20.24
N ARG A 121 -19.31 1.66 19.26
CA ARG A 121 -18.26 0.70 18.92
C ARG A 121 -16.94 1.11 19.57
N ASP A 122 -16.16 0.15 20.07
CA ASP A 122 -14.93 0.43 20.81
C ASP A 122 -13.89 1.25 20.02
N PHE A 123 -13.81 1.02 18.71
CA PHE A 123 -12.90 1.75 17.82
C PHE A 123 -13.33 3.21 17.58
N TYR A 124 -14.53 3.62 17.99
CA TYR A 124 -15.03 4.98 17.82
C TYR A 124 -14.13 6.02 18.51
N ARG A 125 -13.53 5.67 19.65
CA ARG A 125 -12.56 6.54 20.35
C ARG A 125 -11.33 6.90 19.51
N GLU A 126 -11.05 6.14 18.45
CA GLU A 126 -9.93 6.38 17.53
C GLU A 126 -10.36 7.17 16.27
N ARG A 127 -11.59 7.68 16.21
CA ARG A 127 -12.16 8.41 15.05
C ARG A 127 -11.24 9.52 14.53
N ASP A 128 -10.60 10.28 15.42
CA ASP A 128 -9.71 11.37 15.03
C ASP A 128 -8.46 10.86 14.30
N ARG A 129 -7.97 9.69 14.71
CA ARG A 129 -6.90 8.98 14.02
C ARG A 129 -7.33 8.57 12.61
N TRP A 130 -8.56 8.09 12.43
CA TRP A 130 -9.06 7.67 11.13
C TRP A 130 -9.42 8.83 10.19
N SER A 131 -9.73 10.00 10.75
CA SER A 131 -10.17 11.17 9.99
C SER A 131 -9.11 11.72 9.03
N ARG A 132 -7.81 11.46 9.28
CA ARG A 132 -6.70 11.81 8.38
C ARG A 132 -6.53 10.85 7.19
N GLY A 133 -7.40 9.84 7.10
CA GLY A 133 -7.33 8.79 6.11
C GLY A 133 -6.58 7.55 6.61
N PRO A 134 -6.93 6.37 6.10
CA PRO A 134 -6.40 5.10 6.61
C PRO A 134 -4.91 4.90 6.27
N ASP A 135 -4.39 5.55 5.24
CA ASP A 135 -2.99 5.42 4.82
C ASP A 135 -2.02 6.29 5.62
N TYR A 136 -2.51 7.32 6.32
CA TYR A 136 -1.66 8.25 7.09
C TYR A 136 -0.84 7.53 8.17
N TYR A 137 -1.41 6.53 8.83
CA TYR A 137 -0.72 5.79 9.90
C TYR A 137 0.22 4.70 9.38
N TYR A 138 -0.10 4.06 8.26
CA TYR A 138 0.75 3.00 7.73
C TYR A 138 2.01 3.57 7.06
N ARG A 139 1.90 4.69 6.35
CA ARG A 139 3.09 5.36 5.76
C ARG A 139 4.14 5.71 6.83
N ASN A 140 3.71 6.15 8.01
CA ASN A 140 4.63 6.47 9.09
C ASN A 140 5.22 5.21 9.74
N ARG A 141 4.42 4.15 9.90
CA ARG A 141 4.92 2.87 10.41
C ARG A 141 6.00 2.27 9.51
N ASP A 142 5.79 2.25 8.20
CA ASP A 142 6.78 1.75 7.23
C ASP A 142 8.06 2.61 7.25
N ARG A 143 7.91 3.92 7.49
CA ARG A 143 9.04 4.84 7.66
C ARG A 143 9.86 4.54 8.92
N ASP A 144 9.21 4.22 10.03
CA ASP A 144 9.88 3.85 11.28
C ASP A 144 10.67 2.55 11.16
N TYR A 145 10.17 1.57 10.37
CA TYR A 145 10.94 0.36 10.03
C TYR A 145 12.21 0.73 9.25
N TYR A 146 12.09 1.59 8.24
CA TYR A 146 13.24 2.01 7.44
C TYR A 146 14.32 2.75 8.24
N TYR A 147 13.92 3.57 9.22
CA TYR A 147 14.89 4.24 10.10
C TYR A 147 15.54 3.27 11.10
N ARG A 148 14.77 2.34 11.67
CA ARG A 148 15.30 1.34 12.62
C ARG A 148 16.30 0.39 11.97
N ASP A 149 16.11 0.00 10.70
CA ASP A 149 17.08 -0.82 9.97
C ASP A 149 18.37 -0.05 9.66
N ARG A 150 18.25 1.25 9.36
CA ARG A 150 19.41 2.11 9.13
C ARG A 150 20.28 2.27 10.38
N ASP A 151 19.68 2.44 11.55
CA ASP A 151 20.41 2.54 12.82
C ASP A 151 21.14 1.24 13.17
N ARG A 152 20.58 0.10 12.77
CA ARG A 152 21.22 -1.21 12.93
C ARG A 152 22.46 -1.33 12.05
N ASP A 153 22.37 -0.90 10.80
CA ASP A 153 23.50 -0.92 9.85
C ASP A 153 24.63 0.04 10.29
N TYR A 154 24.30 1.19 10.86
CA TYR A 154 25.30 2.09 11.47
C TYR A 154 26.01 1.45 12.66
N ARG A 155 25.29 0.76 13.56
CA ARG A 155 25.91 0.07 14.70
C ARG A 155 26.80 -1.08 14.26
N ASP A 156 26.37 -1.88 13.29
CA ASP A 156 27.17 -2.98 12.73
C ASP A 156 28.46 -2.47 12.08
N ARG A 157 28.40 -1.33 11.40
CA ARG A 157 29.56 -0.67 10.82
C ARG A 157 30.54 -0.17 11.89
N ASP A 158 30.04 0.39 12.99
CA ASP A 158 30.91 0.84 14.10
C ASP A 158 31.60 -0.34 14.79
N TYR A 159 30.87 -1.45 15.00
CA TYR A 159 31.45 -2.69 15.52
C TYR A 159 32.58 -3.21 14.62
N ARG A 160 32.32 -3.37 13.30
CA ARG A 160 33.35 -3.82 12.36
C ARG A 160 34.53 -2.85 12.27
N ALA A 161 34.30 -1.54 12.37
CA ALA A 161 35.36 -0.54 12.36
C ALA A 161 36.25 -0.61 13.61
N ARG A 162 35.69 -0.93 14.78
CA ARG A 162 36.48 -1.19 16.00
C ARG A 162 37.29 -2.47 15.86
N GLU A 163 36.67 -3.55 15.40
CA GLU A 163 37.35 -4.83 15.20
C GLU A 163 38.54 -4.70 14.22
N TYR A 164 38.38 -3.95 13.13
CA TYR A 164 39.46 -3.71 12.17
C TYR A 164 40.60 -2.87 12.77
N ARG A 165 40.30 -1.92 13.65
CA ARG A 165 41.32 -1.11 14.35
C ARG A 165 42.07 -1.91 15.40
N GLU A 166 41.38 -2.76 16.14
CA GLU A 166 41.99 -3.67 17.13
C GLU A 166 42.90 -4.67 16.43
N ARG A 167 42.42 -5.32 15.39
CA ARG A 167 43.24 -6.23 14.56
C ARG A 167 44.49 -5.54 13.99
N ASN A 168 44.38 -4.31 13.51
CA ASN A 168 45.53 -3.55 13.01
C ASN A 168 46.48 -3.06 14.10
N ARG A 169 46.05 -2.95 15.36
CA ARG A 169 46.96 -2.68 16.48
C ARG A 169 47.81 -3.91 16.77
N ASP A 170 47.21 -5.10 16.79
CA ASP A 170 47.93 -6.35 16.98
C ASP A 170 49.02 -6.55 15.90
N TRP A 171 48.72 -6.26 14.62
CA TRP A 171 49.73 -6.31 13.55
C TRP A 171 50.90 -5.33 13.77
N ARG A 172 50.61 -4.10 14.22
CA ARG A 172 51.66 -3.08 14.44
C ARG A 172 52.57 -3.37 15.62
N ASP A 173 52.06 -4.11 16.61
CA ASP A 173 52.84 -4.51 17.78
C ASP A 173 53.79 -5.69 17.45
N ASP A 174 53.45 -6.52 16.46
CA ASP A 174 54.32 -7.60 15.96
C ASP A 174 55.47 -7.06 15.10
N ASP A 175 55.18 -6.13 14.16
CA ASP A 175 56.22 -5.49 13.32
C ASP A 175 57.29 -4.78 14.17
N ARG A 176 56.86 -4.11 15.25
CA ARG A 176 57.77 -3.43 16.19
C ARG A 176 58.64 -4.42 16.98
N ARG A 177 58.17 -5.65 17.23
CA ARG A 177 58.97 -6.69 17.89
C ARG A 177 60.02 -7.31 16.96
N GLU A 178 59.76 -7.36 15.66
CA GLU A 178 60.74 -7.83 14.66
C GLU A 178 61.86 -6.81 14.41
N GLU A 179 61.54 -5.51 14.42
CA GLU A 179 62.51 -4.43 14.17
C GLU A 179 63.60 -4.35 15.24
N VAL A 180 63.27 -4.66 16.51
CA VAL A 180 64.23 -4.63 17.64
C VAL A 180 65.25 -5.79 17.58
N ARG A 181 65.06 -6.80 16.73
CA ARG A 181 65.92 -8.00 16.67
C ARG A 181 66.92 -8.05 15.51
N ARG A 182 67.04 -7.02 14.67
CA ARG A 182 68.00 -7.01 13.55
C ARG A 182 69.37 -6.43 13.96
N PRO A 183 70.48 -7.20 13.92
CA PRO A 183 71.81 -6.61 14.01
C PRO A 183 72.21 -5.99 12.66
N GLU A 184 72.85 -4.82 12.71
CA GLU A 184 73.42 -4.09 11.57
C GLU A 184 74.31 -5.01 10.72
N ARG A 185 73.93 -5.22 9.45
CA ARG A 185 74.83 -5.81 8.44
C ARG A 185 75.21 -4.75 7.41
N ARG A 186 76.53 -4.57 7.34
CA ARG A 186 77.34 -3.80 6.39
C ARG A 186 76.84 -3.85 4.95
N GLU A 187 76.90 -2.69 4.31
CA GLU A 187 76.84 -2.47 2.87
C GLU A 187 77.91 -3.28 2.13
N THR A 188 77.49 -4.00 1.08
CA THR A 188 78.34 -4.27 -0.08
C THR A 188 77.50 -4.22 -1.35
N ASP A 189 77.96 -3.37 -2.25
CA ASP A 189 77.55 -3.21 -3.65
C ASP A 189 77.21 -4.52 -4.37
N THR A 190 76.10 -4.54 -5.09
CA THR A 190 76.03 -5.20 -6.40
C THR A 190 74.98 -4.53 -7.29
N ASN A 191 75.40 -4.32 -8.54
CA ASN A 191 74.77 -3.49 -9.56
C ASN A 191 73.38 -3.97 -10.02
N PHE A 192 72.51 -2.99 -10.24
CA PHE A 192 71.11 -3.05 -10.67
C PHE A 192 70.88 -3.56 -12.13
N ARG A 193 71.69 -4.48 -12.68
CA ARG A 193 71.59 -4.81 -14.13
C ARG A 193 71.45 -6.28 -14.54
N ASP A 194 71.47 -7.25 -13.63
CA ASP A 194 71.43 -8.67 -14.02
C ASP A 194 70.34 -9.49 -13.30
N LEU A 195 69.06 -9.15 -13.51
CA LEU A 195 67.94 -10.04 -13.16
C LEU A 195 67.06 -10.34 -14.38
N PRO A 196 66.79 -11.62 -14.70
CA PRO A 196 66.02 -12.02 -15.88
C PRO A 196 64.54 -11.65 -15.75
N GLN A 197 63.96 -11.17 -16.86
CA GLN A 197 62.57 -10.71 -16.94
C GLN A 197 61.58 -11.85 -16.67
N PHE A 198 60.96 -11.86 -15.49
CA PHE A 198 59.75 -12.64 -15.24
C PHE A 198 58.50 -11.80 -15.52
N ARG A 199 57.82 -12.20 -16.59
CA ARG A 199 56.55 -11.68 -17.10
C ARG A 199 55.42 -12.11 -16.17
N GLY A 200 55.03 -11.26 -15.22
CA GLY A 200 53.86 -11.45 -14.34
C GLY A 200 52.78 -10.43 -14.68
N GLY A 201 51.60 -10.91 -15.07
CA GLY A 201 50.54 -10.15 -15.71
C GLY A 201 49.93 -9.02 -14.87
N LYS A 202 49.44 -8.00 -15.58
CA LYS A 202 48.49 -7.01 -15.07
C LYS A 202 47.20 -7.73 -14.69
N ALA A 203 46.77 -7.60 -13.44
CA ALA A 203 45.38 -7.82 -13.07
C ALA A 203 44.75 -6.45 -12.89
N ASP A 204 44.05 -6.04 -13.93
CA ASP A 204 43.36 -4.77 -14.03
C ASP A 204 42.19 -4.69 -13.04
N THR A 205 42.05 -3.49 -12.52
CA THR A 205 41.02 -3.03 -11.60
C THR A 205 39.63 -3.06 -12.27
N TYR A 206 38.59 -3.25 -11.44
CA TYR A 206 37.15 -3.06 -11.71
C TYR A 206 36.41 -4.10 -12.58
N ASN A 207 35.65 -4.98 -11.92
CA ASN A 207 34.26 -5.26 -12.29
C ASN A 207 33.54 -6.00 -11.15
N ARG A 208 32.67 -5.29 -10.43
CA ARG A 208 31.67 -5.89 -9.54
C ARG A 208 30.33 -5.82 -10.28
N PRO A 209 29.61 -6.94 -10.51
CA PRO A 209 28.38 -6.91 -11.31
C PRO A 209 27.27 -6.10 -10.61
N ASP A 210 26.53 -5.33 -11.39
CA ASP A 210 25.29 -4.66 -10.95
C ASP A 210 24.21 -5.72 -10.65
N PRO A 211 23.64 -5.76 -9.43
CA PRO A 211 22.60 -6.72 -9.06
C PRO A 211 21.23 -6.49 -9.74
N ARG A 212 21.11 -5.51 -10.66
CA ARG A 212 19.86 -5.25 -11.41
C ARG A 212 19.82 -5.79 -12.84
N ALA A 213 20.84 -6.51 -13.30
CA ALA A 213 20.77 -7.18 -14.59
C ALA A 213 19.96 -8.48 -14.50
N SER A 214 18.67 -8.43 -14.80
CA SER A 214 17.87 -9.65 -15.08
C SER A 214 18.52 -10.42 -16.24
N PRO A 215 18.72 -11.75 -16.13
CA PRO A 215 19.23 -12.52 -17.25
C PRO A 215 18.15 -12.55 -18.35
N PHE A 216 18.44 -11.89 -19.47
CA PHE A 216 17.65 -12.03 -20.69
C PHE A 216 17.82 -13.47 -21.20
N VAL A 217 16.81 -14.30 -20.98
CA VAL A 217 16.70 -15.62 -21.58
C VAL A 217 16.01 -15.43 -22.93
N CYS A 218 16.75 -15.47 -24.04
CA CYS A 218 16.13 -15.48 -25.38
C CYS A 218 15.29 -16.77 -25.52
N ARG A 219 14.07 -16.64 -26.04
CA ARG A 219 13.24 -17.79 -26.45
C ARG A 219 13.33 -17.98 -27.98
N PRO A 220 13.10 -19.20 -28.50
CA PRO A 220 13.18 -19.45 -29.94
C PRO A 220 12.17 -18.58 -30.70
N GLY A 221 12.66 -17.72 -31.60
CA GLY A 221 11.86 -16.79 -32.42
C GLY A 221 11.91 -15.31 -32.01
N ASP A 222 12.81 -14.92 -31.10
CA ASP A 222 13.01 -13.50 -30.75
C ASP A 222 13.87 -12.77 -31.82
N PRO A 223 13.33 -11.77 -32.55
CA PRO A 223 13.99 -11.12 -33.70
C PRO A 223 15.11 -10.12 -33.32
N LYS A 224 15.57 -10.14 -32.07
CA LYS A 224 16.74 -9.40 -31.58
C LYS A 224 17.92 -10.33 -31.25
N CYS A 225 17.73 -11.65 -31.31
CA CYS A 225 18.76 -12.66 -31.12
C CYS A 225 19.04 -13.46 -32.43
N ASP A 226 18.42 -13.09 -33.55
CA ASP A 226 18.65 -13.63 -34.90
C ASP A 226 19.64 -12.77 -35.70
#